data_AF-A0A1D2SF78-F1
#
_entry.id   AF-A0A1D2SF78-F1
#
_cell.length_a   1.000
_cell.length_b   1.000
_cell.length_c   1.000
_cell.angle_alpha   90.00
_cell.angle_beta   90.00
_cell.angle_gamma   90.00
#
_symmetry.space_group_name_H-M   'P 1'
#
loop_
_entity.id
_entity.type
_entity.pdbx_description
1 polymer ?
#
loop_
_entity_poly.entity_id
_entity_poly.type
_entity_poly.pdbx_seq_one_letter_code
_entity_poly.pdbx_strand_id
1 'polypeptide(L)'
;MASLNRIARWQGRLLNASAWLLAASGIAWLGLHYLAGAGAGELPHPLEPWLMRLHGAAAFAVLFVAGALAAGHVPNGWRLTSPRMRRTGSARQRRTGVALVGLGAAAALTGYLLYYFAPETVRPALGWLHAALGLAMVLMLAAHAPRVEAGVGSGIAPQRVEARRPRP
;
A
#
# COMPACT_ATOMS: atom_id res chain seq x y z
N MET A 1 19.94 17.86 -4.77
CA MET A 1 19.28 17.78 -3.44
C MET A 1 18.54 16.46 -3.31
N ALA A 2 19.02 15.53 -2.49
CA ALA A 2 18.32 14.28 -2.21
C ALA A 2 16.92 14.57 -1.64
N SER A 3 15.89 13.84 -2.07
CA SER A 3 14.55 14.04 -1.49
C SER A 3 14.56 13.52 -0.06
N LEU A 4 14.36 14.42 0.90
CA LEU A 4 14.51 14.19 2.33
C LEU A 4 13.56 13.12 2.92
N ASN A 5 12.63 12.58 2.12
CA ASN A 5 11.73 11.50 2.50
C ASN A 5 11.57 10.44 1.39
N ARG A 6 12.67 9.99 0.79
CA ARG A 6 12.64 8.90 -0.21
C ARG A 6 12.66 7.54 0.48
N ILE A 7 11.80 6.65 0.01
CA ILE A 7 11.85 5.23 0.34
C ILE A 7 12.86 4.55 -0.61
N ALA A 8 13.67 3.61 -0.10
CA ALA A 8 14.54 2.83 -0.98
C ALA A 8 13.70 2.03 -1.99
N ARG A 9 14.13 1.95 -3.25
CA ARG A 9 13.34 1.34 -4.33
C ARG A 9 12.94 -0.11 -4.01
N TRP A 10 13.82 -0.87 -3.36
CA TRP A 10 13.54 -2.24 -2.97
C TRP A 10 12.48 -2.33 -1.87
N GLN A 11 12.51 -1.44 -0.87
CA GLN A 11 11.49 -1.40 0.20
C GLN A 11 10.11 -1.04 -0.38
N GLY A 12 10.07 -0.06 -1.29
CA GLY A 12 8.84 0.31 -1.98
C GLY A 12 8.28 -0.81 -2.85
N ARG A 13 9.14 -1.52 -3.59
CA ARG A 13 8.72 -2.70 -4.37
C ARG A 13 8.21 -3.83 -3.48
N LEU A 14 8.90 -4.12 -2.38
CA LEU A 14 8.52 -5.17 -1.44
C LEU A 14 7.18 -4.84 -0.78
N LEU A 15 7.01 -3.61 -0.28
CA LEU A 15 5.75 -3.15 0.29
C LEU A 15 4.61 -3.27 -0.74
N ASN A 16 4.82 -2.78 -1.96
CA ASN A 16 3.79 -2.85 -3.00
C ASN A 16 3.45 -4.30 -3.38
N ALA A 17 4.45 -5.17 -3.52
CA ALA A 17 4.23 -6.57 -3.85
C ALA A 17 3.43 -7.28 -2.73
N SER A 18 3.82 -7.08 -1.47
CA SER A 18 3.11 -7.65 -0.32
C SER A 18 1.69 -7.09 -0.17
N ALA A 19 1.50 -5.79 -0.40
CA ALA A 19 0.18 -5.15 -0.36
C ALA A 19 -0.75 -5.66 -1.47
N TRP A 20 -0.23 -5.80 -2.69
CA TRP A 20 -0.98 -6.39 -3.80
C TRP A 20 -1.33 -7.85 -3.55
N LEU A 21 -0.39 -8.64 -3.01
CA LEU A 21 -0.63 -10.03 -2.66
C LEU A 21 -1.70 -10.16 -1.57
N LEU A 22 -1.65 -9.31 -0.55
CA LEU A 22 -2.64 -9.24 0.53
C LEU A 22 -4.04 -8.90 -0.02
N ALA A 23 -4.13 -7.86 -0.86
CA ALA A 23 -5.39 -7.43 -1.44
C ALA A 23 -5.97 -8.48 -2.40
N ALA A 24 -5.15 -9.01 -3.32
CA ALA A 24 -5.57 -9.99 -4.31
C ALA A 24 -6.04 -11.30 -3.66
N SER A 25 -5.31 -11.80 -2.66
CA SER A 25 -5.72 -13.00 -1.93
C SER A 25 -7.04 -12.80 -1.17
N GLY A 26 -7.26 -11.63 -0.57
CA GLY A 26 -8.51 -11.30 0.12
C GLY A 26 -9.70 -11.18 -0.84
N ILE A 27 -9.53 -10.48 -1.96
CA ILE A 27 -10.56 -10.33 -3.00
C ILE A 27 -10.89 -11.69 -3.63
N ALA A 28 -9.88 -12.50 -3.95
CA ALA A 28 -10.09 -13.84 -4.49
C ALA A 28 -10.82 -14.73 -3.48
N TRP A 29 -10.50 -14.62 -2.18
CA TRP A 29 -11.20 -15.38 -1.14
C TRP A 29 -12.66 -14.97 -1.05
N LEU A 30 -12.97 -13.66 -1.02
CA LEU A 30 -14.35 -13.16 -0.99
C LEU A 30 -15.15 -13.63 -2.21
N GLY A 31 -14.55 -13.55 -3.41
CA GLY A 31 -15.17 -14.01 -4.64
C GLY A 31 -15.50 -15.50 -4.59
N LEU A 32 -14.56 -16.36 -4.21
CA LEU A 32 -14.82 -17.79 -4.09
C LEU A 32 -15.85 -18.10 -3.00
N HIS A 33 -15.67 -17.53 -1.81
CA HIS A 33 -16.52 -17.80 -0.66
C HIS A 33 -17.98 -17.46 -0.93
N TYR A 34 -18.27 -16.30 -1.53
CA TYR A 34 -19.64 -15.84 -1.75
C TYR A 34 -20.25 -16.21 -3.11
N LEU A 35 -19.46 -16.59 -4.11
CA LEU A 35 -19.98 -16.97 -5.45
C LEU A 35 -20.00 -18.48 -5.70
N ALA A 36 -19.15 -19.26 -5.03
CA ALA A 36 -18.95 -20.67 -5.34
C ALA A 36 -18.56 -21.55 -4.13
N GLY A 37 -18.74 -21.04 -2.91
CA GLY A 37 -18.24 -21.67 -1.69
C GLY A 37 -19.24 -21.57 -0.53
N ALA A 38 -18.71 -21.65 0.69
CA ALA A 38 -19.55 -21.75 1.89
C ALA A 38 -20.49 -20.56 2.10
N GLY A 39 -20.09 -19.36 1.70
CA GLY A 39 -20.92 -18.16 1.76
C GLY A 39 -22.06 -18.15 0.73
N ALA A 40 -22.03 -19.03 -0.28
CA ALA A 40 -23.12 -19.25 -1.24
C ALA A 40 -24.09 -20.36 -0.80
N GLY A 41 -23.88 -20.99 0.36
CA GLY A 41 -24.65 -22.16 0.81
C GLY A 41 -24.14 -23.50 0.29
N GLU A 42 -23.00 -23.51 -0.40
CA GLU A 42 -22.34 -24.70 -0.92
C GLU A 42 -21.28 -25.23 0.06
N LEU A 43 -20.64 -26.36 -0.29
CA LEU A 43 -19.43 -26.78 0.42
C LEU A 43 -18.30 -25.76 0.22
N PRO A 44 -17.40 -25.57 1.22
CA PRO A 44 -16.27 -24.66 1.09
C PRO A 44 -15.41 -24.99 -0.15
N HIS A 45 -15.08 -23.98 -0.94
CA HIS A 45 -14.27 -24.19 -2.13
C HIS A 45 -12.84 -24.63 -1.73
N PRO A 46 -12.22 -25.63 -2.40
CA PRO A 46 -10.92 -26.19 -1.98
C PRO A 46 -9.76 -25.18 -1.88
N LEU A 47 -9.87 -24.04 -2.57
CA LEU A 47 -8.88 -22.96 -2.52
C LEU A 47 -9.05 -21.99 -1.35
N GLU A 48 -10.20 -21.97 -0.66
CA GLU A 48 -10.44 -21.04 0.46
C GLU A 48 -9.34 -21.12 1.54
N PRO A 49 -8.90 -22.31 2.02
CA PRO A 49 -7.85 -22.40 3.03
C PRO A 49 -6.49 -21.90 2.52
N TRP A 50 -6.18 -22.13 1.24
CA TRP A 50 -4.92 -21.69 0.64
C TRP A 50 -4.85 -20.18 0.49
N LEU A 51 -5.95 -19.56 0.08
CA LEU A 51 -6.04 -18.11 0.00
C LEU A 51 -5.91 -17.46 1.37
N MET A 52 -6.53 -18.03 2.42
CA MET A 52 -6.37 -17.51 3.79
C MET A 52 -4.94 -17.65 4.31
N ARG A 53 -4.23 -18.75 4.01
CA ARG A 53 -2.81 -18.92 4.36
C ARG A 53 -1.94 -17.88 3.66
N LEU A 54 -2.17 -17.68 2.37
CA LEU A 54 -1.45 -16.68 1.56
C LEU A 54 -1.73 -15.26 2.07
N HIS A 55 -2.99 -14.96 2.39
CA HIS A 55 -3.40 -13.68 2.95
C HIS A 55 -2.71 -13.41 4.30
N GLY A 56 -2.73 -14.39 5.21
CA GLY A 56 -2.02 -14.29 6.50
C GLY A 56 -0.51 -14.08 6.33
N ALA A 57 0.13 -14.82 5.44
CA ALA A 57 1.56 -14.64 5.14
C ALA A 57 1.86 -13.24 4.58
N ALA A 58 1.03 -12.77 3.64
CA ALA A 58 1.15 -11.42 3.08
C ALA A 58 0.92 -10.34 4.15
N ALA A 59 0.02 -10.56 5.11
CA ALA A 59 -0.25 -9.63 6.20
C ALA A 59 0.97 -9.44 7.09
N PHE A 60 1.65 -10.53 7.47
CA PHE A 60 2.91 -10.45 8.21
C PHE A 60 3.98 -9.68 7.45
N ALA A 61 4.13 -9.94 6.14
CA ALA A 61 5.09 -9.21 5.31
C ALA A 61 4.77 -7.70 5.25
N VAL A 62 3.50 -7.34 5.05
CA VAL A 62 3.07 -5.93 5.05
C VAL A 62 3.35 -5.27 6.41
N LEU A 63 2.97 -5.90 7.52
CA LEU A 63 3.21 -5.35 8.87
C LEU A 63 4.70 -5.14 9.14
N PHE A 64 5.54 -6.12 8.82
CA PHE A 64 6.98 -6.03 9.00
C PHE A 64 7.61 -4.90 8.16
N VAL A 65 7.33 -4.89 6.85
CA VAL A 65 7.92 -3.93 5.92
C VAL A 65 7.39 -2.51 6.18
N ALA A 66 6.09 -2.36 6.44
CA ALA A 66 5.49 -1.08 6.78
C ALA A 66 6.04 -0.54 8.10
N GLY A 67 6.21 -1.39 9.12
CA GLY A 67 6.83 -1.02 10.39
C GLY A 67 8.28 -0.54 10.21
N ALA A 68 9.08 -1.29 9.47
CA ALA A 68 10.47 -0.91 9.16
C ALA A 68 10.55 0.42 8.39
N LEU A 69 9.64 0.64 7.44
CA LEU A 69 9.54 1.88 6.68
C LEU A 69 9.08 3.07 7.53
N ALA A 70 8.13 2.84 8.44
CA ALA A 70 7.53 3.89 9.26
C ALA A 70 8.58 4.62 10.10
N ALA A 71 9.57 3.89 10.64
CA ALA A 71 10.65 4.44 11.47
C ALA A 71 11.40 5.60 10.81
N GLY A 72 11.64 5.52 9.50
CA GLY A 72 12.31 6.59 8.74
C GLY A 72 11.32 7.53 8.03
N HIS A 73 10.29 6.97 7.39
CA HIS A 73 9.41 7.71 6.49
C HIS A 73 8.47 8.67 7.23
N VAL A 74 7.93 8.25 8.38
CA VAL A 74 6.92 9.04 9.11
C VAL A 74 7.55 10.26 9.79
N PRO A 75 8.65 10.15 10.58
CA PRO A 75 9.28 11.32 11.19
C PRO A 75 9.79 12.32 10.15
N ASN A 76 10.39 11.82 9.06
CA ASN A 76 10.88 12.69 7.98
C ASN A 76 9.74 13.41 7.25
N GLY A 77 8.63 12.71 6.99
CA GLY A 77 7.41 13.34 6.45
C GLY A 77 6.86 14.44 7.34
N TRP A 78 6.93 14.26 8.66
CA TRP A 78 6.49 15.26 9.64
C TRP A 78 7.39 16.50 9.68
N ARG A 79 8.71 16.31 9.62
CA ARG A 79 9.66 17.44 9.55
C ARG A 79 9.44 18.32 8.32
N LEU A 80 9.11 17.70 7.18
CA LEU A 80 8.80 18.39 5.92
C LEU A 80 7.44 19.10 5.90
N THR A 81 6.58 18.87 6.90
CA THR A 81 5.31 19.58 7.06
C THR A 81 5.38 20.76 8.03
N SER A 82 6.52 20.94 8.71
CA SER A 82 6.77 22.07 9.63
C SER A 82 6.62 23.42 8.92
N PRO A 83 6.06 24.47 9.57
CA PRO A 83 5.91 25.80 8.98
C PRO A 83 7.21 26.35 8.36
N ARG A 84 8.37 25.97 8.92
CA ARG A 84 9.70 26.40 8.44
C ARG A 84 10.16 25.71 7.15
N MET A 85 9.63 24.54 6.81
CA MET A 85 10.07 23.70 5.68
C MET A 85 8.91 23.31 4.75
N ARG A 86 7.75 23.97 4.91
CA ARG A 86 6.48 23.57 4.28
C ARG A 86 6.56 23.75 2.76
N ARG A 87 6.78 22.66 2.04
CA ARG A 87 6.56 22.62 0.59
C ARG A 87 5.07 22.52 0.28
N THR A 88 4.64 23.19 -0.78
CA THR A 88 3.33 23.00 -1.42
C THR A 88 3.11 21.50 -1.66
N GLY A 89 1.99 20.95 -1.16
CA GLY A 89 1.68 19.52 -1.21
C GLY A 89 2.07 18.68 0.02
N SER A 90 2.98 19.14 0.90
CA SER A 90 3.42 18.38 2.08
C SER A 90 2.29 18.13 3.09
N ALA A 91 1.38 19.10 3.28
CA ALA A 91 0.23 18.95 4.16
C ALA A 91 -0.76 17.85 3.70
N ARG A 92 -0.93 17.69 2.38
CA ARG A 92 -1.73 16.59 1.80
C ARG A 92 -1.06 15.25 2.10
N GLN A 93 0.26 15.16 1.93
CA GLN A 93 1.02 13.93 2.18
C GLN A 93 0.95 13.48 3.65
N ARG A 94 0.96 14.42 4.59
CA ARG A 94 0.75 14.11 6.02
C ARG A 94 -0.64 13.55 6.28
N ARG A 95 -1.70 14.17 5.73
CA ARG A 95 -3.08 13.69 5.91
C ARG A 95 -3.28 12.29 5.35
N THR A 96 -2.81 12.04 4.12
CA THR A 96 -2.92 10.71 3.51
C THR A 96 -2.06 9.68 4.25
N GLY A 97 -0.89 10.07 4.78
CA GLY A 97 -0.06 9.19 5.61
C GLY A 97 -0.73 8.80 6.93
N VAL A 98 -1.32 9.76 7.65
CA VAL A 98 -2.09 9.48 8.88
C VAL A 98 -3.29 8.58 8.58
N ALA A 99 -4.02 8.86 7.50
CA ALA A 99 -5.14 8.03 7.08
C ALA A 99 -4.70 6.59 6.75
N LEU A 100 -3.58 6.43 6.05
CA LEU A 100 -3.04 5.11 5.70
C LEU A 100 -2.63 4.31 6.94
N VAL A 101 -1.95 4.94 7.91
CA VAL A 101 -1.60 4.28 9.17
C VAL A 101 -2.84 3.90 9.98
N GLY A 102 -3.82 4.79 10.07
CA GLY A 102 -5.07 4.52 10.77
C GLY A 102 -5.87 3.37 10.14
N LEU A 103 -6.01 3.37 8.81
CA LEU A 103 -6.65 2.29 8.06
C LEU A 103 -5.91 0.96 8.24
N GLY A 104 -4.58 0.96 8.14
CA GLY A 104 -3.77 -0.24 8.35
C GLY A 104 -3.87 -0.79 9.76
N ALA A 105 -3.87 0.07 10.78
CA ALA A 105 -4.07 -0.33 12.17
C ALA A 105 -5.47 -0.92 12.40
N ALA A 106 -6.51 -0.30 11.84
CA ALA A 106 -7.88 -0.80 11.94
C ALA A 106 -8.06 -2.14 11.20
N ALA A 107 -7.45 -2.28 10.01
CA ALA A 107 -7.45 -3.55 9.26
C ALA A 107 -6.73 -4.66 10.05
N ALA A 108 -5.57 -4.36 10.63
CA ALA A 108 -4.84 -5.32 11.47
C ALA A 108 -5.64 -5.72 12.72
N LEU A 109 -6.26 -4.76 13.41
CA LEU A 109 -7.08 -5.02 14.58
C LEU A 109 -8.30 -5.88 14.22
N THR A 110 -9.05 -5.53 13.17
CA THR A 110 -10.21 -6.33 12.73
C THR A 110 -9.81 -7.73 12.26
N GLY A 111 -8.65 -7.89 11.61
CA GLY A 111 -8.11 -9.20 11.26
C GLY A 111 -7.75 -10.05 12.49
N TYR A 112 -7.14 -9.43 13.51
CA TYR A 112 -6.86 -10.08 14.79
C TYR A 112 -8.16 -10.51 15.51
N LEU A 113 -9.16 -9.63 15.54
CA LEU A 113 -10.48 -9.95 16.10
C LEU A 113 -11.18 -11.08 15.31
N LEU A 114 -11.08 -11.11 13.98
CA LEU A 114 -11.63 -12.21 13.16
C LEU A 114 -10.98 -13.57 13.47
N TYR A 115 -9.69 -13.54 13.81
CA TYR A 115 -8.91 -14.74 14.12
C TYR A 115 -9.21 -15.28 15.51
N TYR A 116 -9.30 -14.42 16.53
CA TYR A 116 -9.40 -14.84 17.93
C TYR A 116 -10.76 -14.60 18.60
N PHE A 117 -11.54 -13.62 18.15
CA PHE A 117 -12.68 -13.06 18.90
C PHE A 117 -13.92 -12.82 18.03
N ALA A 118 -14.22 -13.71 17.08
CA ALA A 118 -15.36 -13.59 16.17
C ALA A 118 -16.31 -14.78 16.30
N PRO A 119 -17.23 -14.79 17.29
CA PRO A 119 -18.34 -15.74 17.29
C PRO A 119 -19.23 -15.53 16.06
N GLU A 120 -19.98 -16.56 15.67
CA GLU A 120 -20.76 -16.59 14.43
C GLU A 120 -21.76 -15.42 14.29
N THR A 121 -22.24 -14.87 15.41
CA THR A 121 -23.16 -13.71 15.41
C THR A 121 -22.50 -12.40 14.96
N VAL A 122 -21.20 -12.22 15.19
CA VAL A 122 -20.47 -10.99 14.82
C VAL A 122 -19.52 -11.17 13.66
N ARG A 123 -19.12 -12.43 13.36
CA ARG A 123 -18.17 -12.78 12.30
C ARG A 123 -18.54 -12.17 10.93
N PRO A 124 -19.80 -12.19 10.46
CA PRO A 124 -20.13 -11.59 9.17
C PRO A 124 -19.92 -10.07 9.14
N ALA A 125 -20.41 -9.36 10.15
CA ALA A 125 -20.27 -7.91 10.25
C ALA A 125 -18.80 -7.48 10.33
N LEU A 126 -18.01 -8.18 11.16
CA LEU A 126 -16.59 -7.93 11.30
C LEU A 126 -15.81 -8.29 10.01
N GLY A 127 -16.23 -9.33 9.31
CA GLY A 127 -15.68 -9.73 8.01
C GLY A 127 -15.86 -8.64 6.95
N TRP A 128 -17.07 -8.10 6.83
CA TRP A 128 -17.34 -6.98 5.91
C TRP A 128 -16.60 -5.69 6.29
N LEU A 129 -16.53 -5.39 7.59
CA LEU A 129 -15.74 -4.24 8.07
C LEU A 129 -14.26 -4.40 7.70
N HIS A 130 -13.67 -5.57 7.95
CA HIS A 130 -12.28 -5.86 7.60
C HIS A 130 -12.04 -5.72 6.09
N ALA A 131 -12.93 -6.28 5.27
CA ALA A 131 -12.85 -6.16 3.81
C ALA A 131 -12.92 -4.70 3.34
N ALA A 132 -13.85 -3.91 3.89
CA ALA A 132 -13.99 -2.49 3.55
C ALA A 132 -12.74 -1.67 3.95
N LEU A 133 -12.19 -1.93 5.13
CA LEU A 133 -10.95 -1.30 5.61
C LEU A 133 -9.76 -1.66 4.72
N GLY A 134 -9.64 -2.93 4.32
CA GLY A 134 -8.60 -3.40 3.40
C GLY A 134 -8.68 -2.73 2.04
N LEU A 135 -9.88 -2.63 1.45
CA LEU A 135 -10.09 -1.93 0.18
C LEU A 135 -9.76 -0.44 0.29
N ALA A 136 -10.25 0.23 1.33
CA ALA A 136 -9.97 1.64 1.60
C ALA A 136 -8.45 1.89 1.75
N MET A 137 -7.73 0.98 2.40
CA MET A 137 -6.28 1.05 2.56
C MET A 137 -5.56 1.00 1.20
N VAL A 138 -5.95 0.09 0.30
CA VAL A 138 -5.36 -0.02 -1.05
C VAL A 138 -5.57 1.27 -1.86
N LEU A 139 -6.79 1.81 -1.84
CA LEU A 139 -7.11 3.07 -2.52
C LEU A 139 -6.32 4.25 -1.92
N MET A 140 -6.19 4.28 -0.59
CA MET A 140 -5.41 5.31 0.09
C MET A 140 -3.92 5.20 -0.21
N LEU A 141 -3.37 3.99 -0.33
CA LEU A 141 -1.97 3.78 -0.70
C LEU A 141 -1.68 4.36 -2.09
N ALA A 142 -2.58 4.13 -3.06
CA ALA A 142 -2.47 4.75 -4.40
C ALA A 142 -2.54 6.28 -4.33
N ALA A 143 -3.40 6.85 -3.47
CA ALA A 143 -3.52 8.30 -3.29
C ALA A 143 -2.33 8.94 -2.54
N HIS A 144 -1.63 8.16 -1.70
CA HIS A 144 -0.44 8.54 -0.96
C HIS A 144 0.84 8.42 -1.81
N ALA A 145 0.85 7.56 -2.84
CA ALA A 145 1.99 7.44 -3.73
C ALA A 145 2.30 8.79 -4.40
N PRO A 146 3.59 9.21 -4.44
CA PRO A 146 3.96 10.42 -5.15
C PRO A 146 3.59 10.26 -6.63
N ARG A 147 2.89 11.25 -7.18
CA ARG A 147 2.60 11.28 -8.62
C ARG A 147 3.94 11.35 -9.35
N VAL A 148 4.25 10.32 -10.13
CA VAL A 148 5.24 10.47 -11.20
C VAL A 148 4.51 11.31 -12.24
N GLU A 149 4.77 12.61 -12.28
CA GLU A 149 4.46 13.37 -13.49
C GLU A 149 5.23 12.68 -14.60
N ALA A 150 4.51 11.96 -15.47
CA ALA A 150 5.07 11.49 -16.71
C ALA A 150 5.55 12.75 -17.43
N GLY A 151 6.86 12.94 -17.44
CA GLY A 151 7.49 14.03 -18.16
C GLY A 151 6.98 13.98 -19.58
N VAL A 152 6.25 15.02 -19.96
CA VAL A 152 5.97 15.35 -21.35
C VAL A 152 7.28 15.20 -22.13
N GLY A 153 7.26 14.31 -23.12
CA GLY A 153 8.10 14.27 -24.31
C GLY A 153 9.58 14.61 -24.16
N SER A 154 10.42 13.62 -24.42
CA SER A 154 11.81 13.75 -24.85
C SER A 154 12.02 14.92 -25.83
N GLY A 155 12.65 15.98 -25.36
CA GLY A 155 13.17 17.09 -26.17
C GLY A 155 14.68 17.27 -25.94
N ILE A 156 15.46 16.19 -25.98
CA ILE A 156 16.92 16.30 -26.08
C ILE A 156 17.27 16.01 -27.54
N ALA A 157 17.28 17.08 -28.34
CA ALA A 157 17.96 17.04 -29.63
C ALA A 157 19.45 16.73 -29.39
N PRO A 158 20.07 15.80 -30.13
CA PRO A 158 21.50 15.56 -30.01
C PRO A 158 22.24 16.84 -30.44
N GLN A 159 22.94 17.46 -29.51
CA GLN A 159 23.89 18.53 -29.78
C GLN A 159 24.98 17.94 -30.69
N ARG A 160 24.94 18.31 -31.98
CA ARG A 160 25.99 18.04 -32.95
C ARG A 160 27.25 18.73 -32.43
N VAL A 161 28.23 17.94 -32.00
CA VAL A 161 29.56 18.44 -31.63
C VAL A 161 30.22 18.93 -32.92
N GLU A 162 30.11 20.23 -33.17
CA GLU A 162 30.87 20.90 -34.22
C GLU A 162 32.34 20.93 -33.77
N ALA A 163 33.14 20.01 -34.33
CA ALA A 163 34.57 19.94 -34.09
C ALA A 163 35.22 21.26 -34.55
N ARG A 164 35.52 22.12 -33.59
CA ARG A 164 36.26 23.37 -33.81
C ARG A 164 37.68 23.01 -34.23
N ARG A 165 37.96 23.03 -35.54
CA ARG A 165 39.34 22.93 -36.05
C ARG A 165 40.15 24.14 -35.56
N PRO A 166 41.37 23.95 -35.03
CA PRO A 166 42.26 25.07 -34.76
C PRO A 166 42.71 25.68 -36.10
N ARG A 167 42.69 27.03 -36.18
CA ARG A 167 43.24 27.76 -37.33
C ARG A 167 44.77 27.84 -37.18
N PRO A 168 45.53 27.71 -38.28
CA PRO A 168 46.99 27.87 -38.28
C PRO A 168 47.41 29.32 -38.05
#